data_AF-G9XBF2-F1
#
_entry.id   AF-G9XBF2-F1
#
_cell.length_a   1.000
_cell.length_b   1.000
_cell.length_c   1.000
_cell.angle_alpha   90.00
_cell.angle_beta   90.00
_cell.angle_gamma   90.00
#
_symmetry.space_group_name_H-M   'P 1'
#
loop_
_entity.id
_entity.type
_entity.pdbx_description
1 polymer ?
#
loop_
_entity_poly.entity_id
_entity_poly.type
_entity_poly.pdbx_seq_one_letter_code
_entity_poly.pdbx_strand_id
1 'polypeptide(L)'
;MQMLINENLIDKAIRLDKEIKEKKKELDEAKAMLQADGLSEMENKNLKYLQIFGGGGSCDLSYKQKLEIENINVLKELFGNILDSKVSKREEVKYEVESKFKSALIALYIGDYKEHDIDIILASLGLDDNKRKLAMKKLKGEYIADKKLLESLGAIDEDGLEEELDIIKEYKNYELVKRYIDIDSIDDKFKNELKRAISIEDSLSLGLSYEK
;
A
#
# COMPACT_ATOMS: atom_id res chain seq x y z
N MET A 1 -21.77 5.02 -41.20
CA MET A 1 -20.37 4.60 -41.06
C MET A 1 -20.05 4.57 -39.57
N GLN A 2 -20.40 3.48 -38.91
CA GLN A 2 -20.20 3.27 -37.47
C GLN A 2 -18.87 2.50 -37.33
N MET A 3 -17.79 3.21 -37.01
CA MET A 3 -16.59 2.62 -36.45
C MET A 3 -16.47 3.15 -35.02
N LEU A 4 -17.34 2.67 -34.14
CA LEU A 4 -17.05 2.65 -32.72
C LEU A 4 -16.03 1.52 -32.54
N ILE A 5 -14.75 1.87 -32.66
CA ILE A 5 -13.68 1.06 -32.07
C ILE A 5 -14.06 0.98 -30.58
N ASN A 6 -14.38 -0.23 -30.11
CA ASN A 6 -14.57 -0.47 -28.68
C ASN A 6 -13.25 -0.08 -27.99
N GLU A 7 -13.19 1.15 -27.46
CA GLU A 7 -12.10 1.63 -26.63
C GLU A 7 -11.85 0.58 -25.53
N ASN A 8 -10.61 0.12 -25.39
CA ASN A 8 -10.29 -0.81 -24.31
C ASN A 8 -10.59 -0.13 -22.98
N LEU A 9 -11.07 -0.90 -21.98
CA LEU A 9 -11.35 -0.41 -20.64
C LEU A 9 -10.16 0.33 -20.01
N ILE A 10 -8.93 -0.06 -20.33
CA ILE A 10 -7.71 0.64 -19.88
C ILE A 10 -7.64 2.05 -20.48
N ASP A 11 -7.78 2.19 -21.81
CA ASP A 11 -7.72 3.47 -22.50
C ASP A 11 -8.83 4.41 -22.04
N LYS A 12 -10.04 3.86 -21.90
CA LYS A 12 -11.21 4.58 -21.37
C LYS A 12 -10.96 5.08 -19.95
N ALA A 13 -10.40 4.24 -19.08
CA ALA A 13 -10.09 4.60 -17.71
C ALA A 13 -9.01 5.69 -17.64
N ILE A 14 -7.96 5.59 -18.45
CA ILE A 14 -6.90 6.62 -18.53
C ILE A 14 -7.46 7.95 -19.01
N ARG A 15 -8.29 7.95 -20.06
CA ARG A 15 -8.91 9.18 -20.58
C ARG A 15 -9.79 9.85 -19.51
N LEU A 16 -10.66 9.09 -18.85
CA LEU A 16 -11.50 9.60 -17.77
C LEU A 16 -10.68 10.11 -16.59
N ASP A 17 -9.59 9.43 -16.20
CA ASP A 17 -8.71 9.88 -15.11
C ASP A 17 -8.01 11.22 -15.45
N LYS A 18 -7.62 11.41 -16.73
CA LYS A 18 -7.08 12.70 -17.21
C LYS A 18 -8.14 13.82 -17.14
N GLU A 19 -9.34 13.57 -17.66
CA GLU A 19 -10.46 14.53 -17.60
C GLU A 19 -10.81 14.91 -16.15
N ILE A 20 -10.85 13.94 -15.23
CA ILE A 20 -11.09 14.17 -13.80
C ILE A 20 -9.99 15.06 -13.21
N LYS A 21 -8.72 14.82 -13.54
CA LYS A 21 -7.59 15.63 -13.03
C LYS A 21 -7.68 17.07 -13.51
N GLU A 22 -8.03 17.30 -14.77
CA GLU A 22 -8.24 18.64 -15.32
C GLU A 22 -9.43 19.36 -14.66
N LYS A 23 -10.58 18.69 -14.57
CA LYS A 23 -11.77 19.27 -13.91
C LYS A 23 -11.57 19.49 -12.43
N LYS A 24 -10.80 18.64 -11.75
CA LYS A 24 -10.41 18.86 -10.36
C LYS A 24 -9.57 20.12 -10.22
N LYS A 25 -8.63 20.37 -11.14
CA LYS A 25 -7.82 21.59 -11.14
C LYS A 25 -8.70 22.84 -11.33
N GLU A 26 -9.61 22.84 -12.30
CA GLU A 26 -10.57 23.93 -12.51
C GLU A 26 -11.43 24.19 -11.25
N LEU A 27 -11.92 23.11 -10.61
CA LEU A 27 -12.69 23.21 -9.38
C LEU A 27 -11.87 23.78 -8.22
N ASP A 28 -10.62 23.35 -8.06
CA ASP A 28 -9.74 23.80 -6.99
C ASP A 28 -9.36 25.29 -7.17
N GLU A 29 -9.17 25.75 -8.42
CA GLU A 29 -8.98 27.17 -8.75
C GLU A 29 -10.22 28.01 -8.36
N ALA A 30 -11.43 27.56 -8.71
CA ALA A 30 -12.67 28.24 -8.34
C ALA A 30 -12.88 28.28 -6.81
N LYS A 31 -12.59 27.17 -6.11
CA LYS A 31 -12.63 27.13 -4.64
C LYS A 31 -11.64 28.09 -4.00
N ALA A 32 -10.43 28.21 -4.55
CA ALA A 32 -9.42 29.13 -4.05
C ALA A 32 -9.88 30.59 -4.17
N MET A 33 -10.51 30.96 -5.29
CA MET A 33 -11.10 32.30 -5.47
C MET A 33 -12.22 32.56 -4.45
N LEU A 34 -13.16 31.63 -4.29
CA LEU A 34 -14.24 31.74 -3.30
C LEU A 34 -13.71 31.86 -1.86
N GLN A 35 -12.65 31.15 -1.52
CA GLN A 35 -11.99 31.24 -0.22
C GLN A 35 -11.33 32.61 -0.02
N ALA A 36 -10.64 33.16 -1.03
CA ALA A 36 -10.00 34.47 -0.95
C ALA A 36 -11.03 35.60 -0.79
N ASP A 37 -12.08 35.59 -1.61
CA ASP A 37 -13.15 36.58 -1.55
C ASP A 37 -13.91 36.52 -0.22
N GLY A 38 -14.26 35.30 0.21
CA GLY A 38 -14.94 35.09 1.47
C GLY A 38 -14.08 35.42 2.69
N LEU A 39 -12.77 35.14 2.66
CA LEU A 39 -11.84 35.55 3.73
C LEU A 39 -11.82 37.08 3.86
N SER A 40 -11.71 37.81 2.75
CA SER A 40 -11.74 39.28 2.74
C SER A 40 -13.04 39.84 3.34
N GLU A 41 -14.20 39.26 2.97
CA GLU A 41 -15.48 39.66 3.56
C GLU A 41 -15.57 39.32 5.06
N MET A 42 -15.09 38.14 5.46
CA MET A 42 -15.11 37.69 6.84
C MET A 42 -14.19 38.53 7.73
N GLU A 43 -13.00 38.88 7.27
CA GLU A 43 -12.06 39.74 8.00
C GLU A 43 -12.59 41.18 8.13
N ASN A 44 -13.12 41.76 7.05
CA ASN A 44 -13.70 43.10 7.05
C ASN A 44 -14.90 43.21 8.01
N LYS A 45 -15.75 42.16 8.07
CA LYS A 45 -16.97 42.14 8.90
C LYS A 45 -16.78 41.43 10.25
N ASN A 46 -15.58 40.93 10.55
CA ASN A 46 -15.26 40.12 11.73
C ASN A 46 -16.23 38.92 11.92
N LEU A 47 -16.52 38.20 10.84
CA LEU A 47 -17.42 37.05 10.82
C LEU A 47 -16.64 35.74 11.06
N LYS A 48 -17.20 34.85 11.88
CA LYS A 48 -16.67 33.48 12.05
C LYS A 48 -17.29 32.47 11.08
N TYR A 49 -18.37 32.85 10.42
CA TYR A 49 -19.09 32.05 9.43
C TYR A 49 -19.71 32.96 8.36
N LEU A 50 -19.65 32.53 7.10
CA LEU A 50 -20.20 33.22 5.94
C LEU A 50 -20.78 32.18 4.97
N GLN A 51 -22.00 32.42 4.50
CA GLN A 51 -22.65 31.59 3.48
C GLN A 51 -22.90 32.42 2.23
N ILE A 52 -22.45 31.93 1.07
CA ILE A 52 -22.57 32.60 -0.23
C ILE A 52 -23.43 31.73 -1.14
N PHE A 53 -24.50 32.28 -1.71
CA PHE A 53 -25.42 31.56 -2.58
C PHE A 53 -25.11 31.81 -4.07
N GLY A 54 -25.24 30.79 -4.89
CA GLY A 54 -25.18 30.83 -6.35
C GLY A 54 -26.42 30.19 -6.98
N GLY A 55 -26.53 30.26 -8.32
CA GLY A 55 -27.71 29.74 -9.04
C GLY A 55 -27.94 28.23 -8.92
N GLY A 56 -26.94 27.45 -8.50
CA GLY A 56 -27.03 26.00 -8.33
C GLY A 56 -26.78 25.48 -6.91
N GLY A 57 -26.62 26.36 -5.91
CA GLY A 57 -26.30 25.94 -4.53
C GLY A 57 -25.66 27.04 -3.68
N SER A 58 -24.95 26.66 -2.62
CA SER A 58 -24.29 27.58 -1.69
C SER A 58 -22.89 27.11 -1.29
N CYS A 59 -22.04 28.05 -0.90
CA CYS A 59 -20.72 27.83 -0.32
C CYS A 59 -20.72 28.31 1.14
N ASP A 60 -20.30 27.44 2.05
CA ASP A 60 -20.21 27.72 3.48
C ASP A 60 -18.74 27.85 3.90
N LEU A 61 -18.38 29.04 4.40
CA LEU A 61 -17.05 29.35 4.91
C LEU A 61 -17.12 29.48 6.43
N SER A 62 -16.20 28.81 7.12
CA SER A 62 -16.09 28.89 8.58
C SER A 62 -14.64 29.10 8.98
N TYR A 63 -14.41 30.06 9.88
CA TYR A 63 -13.09 30.37 10.40
C TYR A 63 -12.86 29.56 11.68
N LYS A 64 -12.10 28.47 11.58
CA LYS A 64 -11.80 27.58 12.71
C LYS A 64 -10.41 27.89 13.25
N GLN A 65 -10.32 28.09 14.56
CA GLN A 65 -9.03 28.21 15.25
C GLN A 65 -8.58 26.83 15.70
N LYS A 66 -7.37 26.43 15.30
CA LYS A 66 -6.72 25.22 15.81
C LYS A 66 -5.91 25.61 17.04
N LEU A 67 -6.12 24.90 18.15
CA LEU A 67 -5.32 25.04 19.37
C LEU A 67 -4.39 23.83 19.47
N GLU A 68 -3.09 24.09 19.53
CA GLU A 68 -2.05 23.10 19.82
C GLU A 68 -1.33 23.52 21.10
N ILE A 69 -1.07 22.55 21.97
CA ILE A 69 -0.37 22.80 23.23
C ILE A 69 1.12 22.57 23.00
N GLU A 70 1.88 23.67 22.89
CA GLU A 70 3.34 23.64 22.74
C GLU A 70 4.07 23.33 24.05
N ASN A 71 3.56 23.85 25.18
CA ASN A 71 4.17 23.66 26.50
C ASN A 71 3.09 23.48 27.57
N ILE A 72 2.89 22.23 27.97
CA ILE A 72 1.91 21.88 29.00
C ILE A 72 2.32 22.39 30.39
N ASN A 73 3.62 22.53 30.68
CA ASN A 73 4.10 22.95 32.00
C ASN A 73 3.77 24.42 32.25
N VAL A 74 3.98 25.30 31.25
CA VAL A 74 3.59 26.72 31.34
C VAL A 74 2.08 26.86 31.50
N LEU A 75 1.29 26.07 30.75
CA LEU A 75 -0.17 26.06 30.95
C LEU A 75 -0.54 25.59 32.36
N LYS A 76 0.21 24.65 32.94
CA LYS A 76 -0.04 24.14 34.28
C LYS A 76 0.30 25.18 35.36
N GLU A 77 1.33 26.01 35.16
CA GLU A 77 1.62 27.16 36.02
C GLU A 77 0.51 28.23 35.94
N LEU A 78 -0.01 28.51 34.73
CA LEU A 78 -1.03 29.54 34.51
C LEU A 78 -2.43 29.15 35.00
N PHE A 79 -2.83 27.90 34.75
CA PHE A 79 -4.21 27.44 34.99
C PHE A 79 -4.32 26.49 36.18
N GLY A 80 -3.21 25.98 36.70
CA GLY A 80 -3.18 25.10 37.87
C GLY A 80 -4.01 23.83 37.67
N ASN A 81 -4.70 23.42 38.74
CA ASN A 81 -5.42 22.15 38.80
C ASN A 81 -6.60 22.05 37.82
N ILE A 82 -7.12 23.17 37.29
CA ILE A 82 -8.21 23.11 36.31
C ILE A 82 -7.76 22.42 35.02
N LEU A 83 -6.47 22.53 34.68
CA LEU A 83 -5.90 21.98 33.46
C LEU A 83 -5.98 20.45 33.45
N ASP A 84 -5.73 19.81 34.60
CA ASP A 84 -5.78 18.36 34.76
C ASP A 84 -7.20 17.80 34.53
N SER A 85 -8.25 18.63 34.68
CA SER A 85 -9.65 18.24 34.42
C SER A 85 -10.12 18.54 32.98
N LYS A 86 -9.37 19.35 32.22
CA LYS A 86 -9.77 19.86 30.90
C LYS A 86 -8.88 19.40 29.76
N VAL A 87 -7.65 19.01 30.05
CA VAL A 87 -6.69 18.48 29.08
C VAL A 87 -6.48 17.00 29.37
N SER A 88 -6.77 16.16 28.39
CA SER A 88 -6.49 14.72 28.47
C SER A 88 -5.33 14.38 27.55
N LYS A 89 -4.38 13.58 28.06
CA LYS A 89 -3.31 13.00 27.24
C LYS A 89 -3.88 11.79 26.51
N ARG A 90 -3.75 11.76 25.19
CA ARG A 90 -3.99 10.56 24.37
C ARG A 90 -2.65 10.11 23.81
N GLU A 91 -2.27 8.88 24.11
CA GLU A 91 -1.08 8.24 23.54
C GLU A 91 -1.55 7.21 22.51
N GLU A 92 -1.22 7.44 21.24
CA GLU A 92 -1.52 6.53 20.14
C GLU A 92 -0.31 5.65 19.89
N VAL A 93 -0.41 4.35 20.20
CA VAL A 93 0.64 3.36 19.91
C VAL A 93 0.33 2.72 18.56
N LYS A 94 1.22 2.93 17.59
CA LYS A 94 1.19 2.23 16.30
C LYS A 94 2.30 1.20 16.25
N TYR A 95 1.96 0.00 15.79
CA TYR A 95 2.92 -1.06 15.51
C TYR A 95 3.20 -1.07 14.02
N GLU A 96 4.45 -0.76 13.65
CA GLU A 96 4.94 -0.93 12.29
C GLU A 96 5.73 -2.23 12.20
N VAL A 97 5.41 -3.02 11.18
CA VAL A 97 6.09 -4.29 10.92
C VAL A 97 7.03 -4.08 9.73
N GLU A 98 8.31 -4.43 9.92
CA GLU A 98 9.31 -4.38 8.85
C GLU A 98 8.89 -5.27 7.67
N SER A 99 9.14 -4.80 6.45
CA SER A 99 8.59 -5.39 5.22
C SER A 99 8.92 -6.89 5.04
N LYS A 100 10.18 -7.30 5.27
CA LYS A 100 10.58 -8.71 5.13
C LYS A 100 9.96 -9.57 6.23
N PHE A 101 9.90 -9.08 7.46
CA PHE A 101 9.24 -9.81 8.54
C PHE A 101 7.73 -9.92 8.30
N LYS A 102 7.09 -8.87 7.76
CA LYS A 102 5.69 -8.91 7.34
C LYS A 102 5.45 -10.01 6.30
N SER A 103 6.28 -10.10 5.26
CA SER A 103 6.18 -11.17 4.26
C SER A 103 6.37 -12.56 4.87
N ALA A 104 7.30 -12.73 5.82
CA ALA A 104 7.49 -13.99 6.54
C ALA A 104 6.24 -14.39 7.35
N LEU A 105 5.62 -13.44 8.06
CA LEU A 105 4.38 -13.67 8.81
C LEU A 105 3.22 -14.06 7.89
N ILE A 106 3.13 -13.43 6.71
CA ILE A 106 2.12 -13.78 5.71
C ILE A 106 2.31 -15.22 5.24
N ALA A 107 3.54 -15.58 4.82
CA ALA A 107 3.86 -16.95 4.40
C ALA A 107 3.54 -17.97 5.51
N LEU A 108 3.92 -17.69 6.76
CA LEU A 108 3.60 -18.52 7.92
C LEU A 108 2.10 -18.70 8.14
N TYR A 109 1.32 -17.62 8.01
CA TYR A 109 -0.12 -17.63 8.26
C TYR A 109 -0.88 -18.44 7.21
N ILE A 110 -0.52 -18.31 5.93
CA ILE A 110 -1.18 -19.00 4.81
C ILE A 110 -0.60 -20.41 4.55
N GLY A 111 0.59 -20.71 5.07
CA GLY A 111 1.27 -21.99 4.85
C GLY A 111 2.06 -22.10 3.55
N ASP A 112 2.34 -20.97 2.90
CA ASP A 112 3.05 -20.87 1.61
C ASP A 112 4.57 -20.83 1.84
N TYR A 113 5.12 -21.89 2.41
CA TYR A 113 6.55 -22.07 2.61
C TYR A 113 6.89 -23.57 2.68
N LYS A 114 7.86 -24.00 1.88
CA LYS A 114 8.29 -25.40 1.86
C LYS A 114 9.73 -25.53 1.40
N GLU A 115 10.44 -26.49 1.99
CA GLU A 115 11.79 -26.83 1.54
C GLU A 115 11.70 -27.63 0.24
N HIS A 116 12.51 -27.22 -0.74
CA HIS A 116 12.58 -27.80 -2.08
C HIS A 116 14.02 -27.80 -2.56
N ASP A 117 14.38 -28.78 -3.39
CA ASP A 117 15.67 -28.79 -4.07
C ASP A 117 15.57 -28.02 -5.40
N ILE A 118 15.87 -26.72 -5.32
CA ILE A 118 15.79 -25.84 -6.48
C ILE A 118 16.83 -26.19 -7.55
N ASP A 119 17.99 -26.78 -7.20
CA ASP A 119 18.99 -27.12 -8.22
C ASP A 119 18.48 -28.24 -9.15
N ILE A 120 17.78 -29.23 -8.59
CA ILE A 120 17.13 -30.30 -9.37
C ILE A 120 16.08 -29.74 -10.33
N ILE A 121 15.25 -28.82 -9.86
CA ILE A 121 14.19 -28.19 -10.68
C ILE A 121 14.82 -27.37 -11.80
N LEU A 122 15.85 -26.58 -11.51
CA LEU A 122 16.54 -25.81 -12.54
C LEU A 122 17.26 -26.73 -13.55
N ALA A 123 17.69 -27.92 -13.13
CA ALA A 123 18.29 -28.91 -14.01
C ALA A 123 17.25 -29.57 -14.94
N SER A 124 16.04 -29.86 -14.46
CA SER A 124 14.96 -30.40 -15.31
C SER A 124 14.53 -29.41 -16.40
N LEU A 125 14.66 -28.11 -16.13
CA LEU A 125 14.43 -27.03 -17.11
C LEU A 125 15.56 -26.89 -18.17
N GLY A 126 16.55 -27.78 -18.18
CA GLY A 126 17.63 -27.79 -19.18
C GLY A 126 18.74 -26.76 -18.94
N LEU A 127 18.84 -26.17 -17.74
CA LEU A 127 19.88 -25.20 -17.42
C LEU A 127 21.20 -25.88 -17.03
N ASP A 128 22.30 -25.43 -17.65
CA ASP A 128 23.67 -25.83 -17.28
C ASP A 128 24.08 -25.31 -15.89
N ASP A 129 25.15 -25.88 -15.32
CA ASP A 129 25.62 -25.59 -13.97
C ASP A 129 25.88 -24.09 -13.70
N ASN A 130 26.36 -23.34 -14.70
CA ASN A 130 26.63 -21.92 -14.54
C ASN A 130 25.33 -21.12 -14.49
N LYS A 131 24.37 -21.47 -15.35
CA LYS A 131 23.04 -20.87 -15.36
C LYS A 131 22.26 -21.17 -14.08
N ARG A 132 22.31 -22.40 -13.56
CA ARG A 132 21.65 -22.76 -12.29
C ARG A 132 22.21 -21.98 -11.11
N LYS A 133 23.53 -21.89 -10.99
CA LYS A 133 24.20 -21.06 -9.97
C LYS A 133 23.83 -19.58 -10.08
N LEU A 134 23.67 -19.06 -11.29
CA LEU A 134 23.24 -17.69 -11.52
C LEU A 134 21.77 -17.49 -11.13
N ALA A 135 20.90 -18.42 -11.50
CA ALA A 135 19.48 -18.41 -11.15
C ALA A 135 19.29 -18.45 -9.63
N MET A 136 19.87 -19.41 -8.92
CA MET A 136 19.76 -19.51 -7.45
C MET A 136 20.11 -18.22 -6.71
N LYS A 137 21.10 -17.46 -7.21
CA LYS A 137 21.51 -16.16 -6.64
C LYS A 137 20.54 -15.02 -6.93
N LYS A 138 19.80 -15.10 -8.04
CA LYS A 138 18.95 -14.00 -8.54
C LYS A 138 17.46 -14.22 -8.30
N LEU A 139 17.01 -15.46 -8.13
CA LEU A 139 15.62 -15.80 -7.86
C LEU A 139 15.17 -15.16 -6.55
N LYS A 140 13.96 -14.58 -6.57
CA LYS A 140 13.40 -13.82 -5.45
C LYS A 140 12.09 -14.38 -4.89
N GLY A 141 11.45 -15.30 -5.60
CA GLY A 141 10.09 -15.76 -5.33
C GLY A 141 9.04 -14.82 -5.92
N GLU A 142 9.40 -14.05 -6.95
CA GLU A 142 8.53 -13.07 -7.60
C GLU A 142 8.18 -13.54 -9.02
N TYR A 143 6.94 -14.03 -9.23
CA TYR A 143 6.51 -14.69 -10.47
C TYR A 143 7.01 -14.00 -11.76
N ILE A 144 6.71 -12.71 -11.94
CA ILE A 144 7.05 -11.98 -13.18
C ILE A 144 8.57 -11.85 -13.35
N ALA A 145 9.29 -11.54 -12.26
CA ALA A 145 10.74 -11.31 -12.31
C ALA A 145 11.50 -12.63 -12.53
N ASP A 146 11.08 -13.69 -11.84
CA ASP A 146 11.69 -15.00 -11.90
C ASP A 146 11.36 -15.69 -13.23
N LYS A 147 10.13 -15.59 -13.75
CA LYS A 147 9.77 -16.09 -15.09
C LYS A 147 10.67 -15.49 -16.16
N LYS A 148 10.77 -14.16 -16.18
CA LYS A 148 11.65 -13.44 -17.12
C LYS A 148 13.11 -13.83 -16.98
N LEU A 149 13.58 -14.05 -15.75
CA LEU A 149 14.94 -14.51 -15.49
C LEU A 149 15.17 -15.91 -16.08
N LEU A 150 14.30 -16.87 -15.80
CA LEU A 150 14.42 -18.24 -16.27
C LEU A 150 14.34 -18.34 -17.79
N GLU A 151 13.39 -17.64 -18.41
CA GLU A 151 13.28 -17.53 -19.87
C GLU A 151 14.56 -16.93 -20.48
N SER A 152 15.13 -15.90 -19.85
CA SER A 152 16.39 -15.30 -20.33
C SER A 152 17.61 -16.24 -20.23
N LEU A 153 17.55 -17.23 -19.34
CA LEU A 153 18.57 -18.28 -19.20
C LEU A 153 18.31 -19.46 -20.15
N GLY A 154 17.16 -19.49 -20.83
CA GLY A 154 16.76 -20.53 -21.76
C GLY A 154 16.16 -21.74 -21.06
N ALA A 155 15.44 -21.55 -19.95
CA ALA A 155 14.59 -22.59 -19.37
C ALA A 155 13.50 -22.98 -20.38
N ILE A 156 13.27 -24.28 -20.56
CA ILE A 156 12.28 -24.83 -21.49
C ILE A 156 11.36 -25.75 -20.72
N ASP A 157 10.06 -25.53 -20.86
CA ASP A 157 9.02 -26.48 -20.47
C ASP A 157 7.89 -26.44 -21.51
N GLU A 158 7.27 -27.59 -21.81
CA GLU A 158 6.21 -27.70 -22.83
C GLU A 158 4.88 -27.10 -22.34
N ASP A 159 4.59 -27.19 -21.04
CA ASP A 159 3.36 -26.73 -20.42
C ASP A 159 3.51 -25.35 -19.75
N GLY A 160 4.74 -24.86 -19.64
CA GLY A 160 5.09 -23.56 -19.06
C GLY A 160 5.86 -23.72 -17.75
N LEU A 161 6.20 -22.61 -17.09
CA LEU A 161 7.03 -22.61 -15.88
C LEU A 161 6.20 -22.44 -14.60
N GLU A 162 4.88 -22.59 -14.68
CA GLU A 162 3.95 -22.21 -13.62
C GLU A 162 4.20 -23.01 -12.33
N GLU A 163 4.37 -24.33 -12.42
CA GLU A 163 4.62 -25.18 -11.26
C GLU A 163 5.99 -24.90 -10.64
N GLU A 164 7.03 -24.72 -11.47
CA GLU A 164 8.38 -24.42 -11.00
C GLU A 164 8.45 -23.04 -10.35
N LEU A 165 7.73 -22.05 -10.87
CA LEU A 165 7.66 -20.71 -10.30
C LEU A 165 6.95 -20.71 -8.95
N ASP A 166 5.90 -21.52 -8.78
CA ASP A 166 5.24 -21.70 -7.48
C ASP A 166 6.18 -22.39 -6.49
N ILE A 167 6.91 -23.44 -6.90
CA ILE A 167 7.90 -24.11 -6.05
C ILE A 167 9.03 -23.15 -5.64
N ILE A 168 9.54 -22.35 -6.58
CA ILE A 168 10.56 -21.33 -6.31
C ILE A 168 10.04 -20.32 -5.29
N LYS A 169 8.78 -19.89 -5.40
CA LYS A 169 8.15 -18.98 -4.45
C LYS A 169 8.03 -19.60 -3.07
N GLU A 170 7.53 -20.83 -2.95
CA GLU A 170 7.45 -21.57 -1.68
C GLU A 170 8.83 -21.72 -1.01
N TYR A 171 9.86 -22.03 -1.80
CA TYR A 171 11.23 -22.14 -1.30
C TYR A 171 11.80 -20.81 -0.83
N LYS A 172 11.57 -19.73 -1.57
CA LYS A 172 12.05 -18.39 -1.18
C LYS A 172 11.33 -17.89 0.08
N ASN A 173 10.05 -18.23 0.23
CA ASN A 173 9.33 -18.02 1.48
C ASN A 173 9.90 -18.86 2.62
N TYR A 174 10.24 -20.14 2.40
CA TYR A 174 10.93 -20.98 3.39
C TYR A 174 12.27 -20.36 3.83
N GLU A 175 13.11 -19.92 2.89
CA GLU A 175 14.38 -19.23 3.20
C GLU A 175 14.17 -17.95 4.00
N LEU A 176 13.06 -17.25 3.76
CA LEU A 176 12.71 -16.02 4.48
C LEU A 176 12.22 -16.33 5.90
N VAL A 177 11.32 -17.31 6.06
CA VAL A 177 10.78 -17.74 7.36
C VAL A 177 11.90 -18.26 8.26
N LYS A 178 12.80 -19.10 7.73
CA LYS A 178 13.94 -19.69 8.46
C LYS A 178 14.88 -18.65 9.08
N ARG A 179 14.88 -17.41 8.60
CA ARG A 179 15.69 -16.31 9.18
C ARG A 179 15.15 -15.81 10.51
N TYR A 180 13.85 -15.99 10.77
CA TYR A 180 13.17 -15.42 11.92
C TYR A 180 12.71 -16.48 12.92
N ILE A 181 12.48 -17.71 12.47
CA ILE A 181 11.99 -18.80 13.32
C ILE A 181 12.65 -20.12 12.94
N ASP A 182 12.85 -20.97 13.95
CA ASP A 182 13.21 -22.36 13.76
C ASP A 182 12.01 -23.13 13.19
N ILE A 183 12.14 -23.62 11.96
CA ILE A 183 11.02 -24.25 11.24
C ILE A 183 10.57 -25.54 11.92
N ASP A 184 11.48 -26.26 12.56
CA ASP A 184 11.17 -27.51 13.27
C ASP A 184 10.32 -27.25 14.53
N SER A 185 10.27 -26.00 15.01
CA SER A 185 9.44 -25.58 16.14
C SER A 185 7.99 -25.22 15.76
N ILE A 186 7.67 -25.17 14.47
CA ILE A 186 6.36 -24.76 13.97
C ILE A 186 5.38 -25.94 14.04
N ASP A 187 4.70 -26.06 15.18
CA ASP A 187 3.61 -27.03 15.39
C ASP A 187 2.22 -26.42 15.20
N ASP A 188 1.18 -27.24 15.34
CA ASP A 188 -0.21 -26.78 15.23
C ASP A 188 -0.58 -25.77 16.32
N LYS A 189 0.06 -25.85 17.49
CA LYS A 189 -0.19 -24.89 18.58
C LYS A 189 0.32 -23.51 18.17
N PHE A 190 1.55 -23.41 17.67
CA PHE A 190 2.13 -22.18 17.15
C PHE A 190 1.26 -21.57 16.05
N LYS A 191 0.84 -22.36 15.05
CA LYS A 191 -0.01 -21.89 13.94
C LYS A 191 -1.34 -21.32 14.44
N ASN A 192 -1.95 -21.97 15.44
CA ASN A 192 -3.21 -21.51 16.03
C ASN A 192 -3.04 -20.23 16.84
N GLU A 193 -1.93 -20.09 17.59
CA GLU A 193 -1.61 -18.85 18.31
C GLU A 193 -1.35 -17.69 17.34
N LEU A 194 -0.61 -17.93 16.26
CA LEU A 194 -0.38 -16.94 15.20
C LEU A 194 -1.69 -16.46 14.58
N LYS A 195 -2.60 -17.38 14.21
CA LYS A 195 -3.91 -17.05 13.64
C LYS A 195 -4.84 -16.28 14.59
N ARG A 196 -4.59 -16.33 15.90
CA ARG A 196 -5.30 -15.50 16.90
C ARG A 196 -4.68 -14.12 17.08
N ALA A 197 -3.39 -13.98 16.78
CA ALA A 197 -2.64 -12.75 16.99
C ALA A 197 -2.72 -11.79 15.79
N ILE A 198 -2.89 -12.31 14.58
CA ILE A 198 -2.95 -11.51 13.34
C ILE A 198 -4.10 -11.95 12.43
N SER A 199 -4.57 -11.02 11.60
CA SER A 199 -5.51 -11.28 10.50
C SER A 199 -4.91 -10.79 9.20
N ILE A 200 -5.09 -11.57 8.13
CA ILE A 200 -4.66 -11.20 6.78
C ILE A 200 -5.92 -11.14 5.92
N GLU A 201 -6.10 -10.00 5.25
CA GLU A 201 -7.18 -9.76 4.30
C GLU A 201 -6.57 -9.45 2.94
N ASP A 202 -7.03 -10.15 1.90
CA ASP A 202 -6.62 -9.87 0.54
C ASP A 202 -7.42 -8.69 -0.01
N SER A 203 -6.72 -7.69 -0.55
CA SER A 203 -7.33 -6.54 -1.21
C SER A 203 -6.77 -6.39 -2.61
N LEU A 204 -7.65 -6.32 -3.61
CA LEU A 204 -7.26 -5.97 -4.98
C LEU A 204 -7.19 -4.45 -5.13
N SER A 205 -6.00 -3.92 -5.37
CA SER A 205 -5.79 -2.51 -5.71
C SER A 205 -5.61 -2.32 -7.21
N LEU A 206 -6.29 -1.33 -7.79
CA LEU A 206 -6.10 -0.91 -9.19
C LEU A 206 -5.39 0.44 -9.23
N GLY A 207 -4.26 0.50 -9.92
CA GLY A 207 -3.53 1.73 -10.20
C GLY A 207 -3.42 1.96 -11.71
N LEU A 208 -3.64 3.19 -12.16
CA LEU A 208 -3.42 3.59 -13.55
C LEU A 208 -2.06 4.27 -13.67
N SER A 209 -1.19 3.75 -14.53
CA SER A 209 0.12 4.34 -14.83
C SER A 209 0.16 4.75 -16.30
N TYR A 210 0.45 6.02 -16.57
CA TYR A 210 0.55 6.58 -17.91
C TYR A 210 1.49 7.79 -17.91
N GLU A 211 2.04 8.12 -19.08
CA GLU A 211 2.92 9.29 -19.24
C GLU A 211 2.16 10.59 -18.90
N LYS A 212 2.82 11.45 -18.14
CA LYS A 212 2.29 12.75 -17.69
C LYS A 212 2.24 13.75 -18.84
#